data_AF-A0A1S3DS78-F1
#
_entry.id   AF-A0A1S3DS78-F1
#
_cell.length_a   1.000
_cell.length_b   1.000
_cell.length_c   1.000
_cell.angle_alpha   90.00
_cell.angle_beta   90.00
_cell.angle_gamma   90.00
#
_symmetry.space_group_name_H-M   'P 1'
#
loop_
_entity.id
_entity.type
_entity.pdbx_description
1 polymer ?
#
loop_
_entity_poly.entity_id
_entity_poly.type
_entity_poly.pdbx_seq_one_letter_code
_entity_poly.pdbx_strand_id
1 'polypeptide(L)'
;MKSDTRLQSMVTERSKLPVFSKRNEIMSMINDNSVCIIRGNTGSGKTTQICQFILDEYLQSGQGAYCNIVVTQPRRISAVS
;
A
#
# COMPACT_ATOMS: atom_id res chain seq x y z
N MET A 1 -4.89 -18.68 -6.68
CA MET A 1 -4.99 -17.35 -6.04
C MET A 1 -6.42 -16.77 -5.97
N LYS A 2 -7.40 -17.26 -6.75
CA LYS A 2 -8.80 -16.75 -6.74
C LYS A 2 -9.78 -17.47 -5.81
N SER A 3 -9.33 -18.42 -4.97
CA SER A 3 -10.21 -19.33 -4.22
C SER A 3 -10.34 -19.03 -2.72
N ASP A 4 -9.56 -18.10 -2.17
CA ASP A 4 -9.62 -17.79 -0.73
C ASP A 4 -10.64 -16.68 -0.45
N THR A 5 -11.78 -17.06 0.12
CA THR A 5 -12.89 -16.17 0.49
C THR A 5 -12.46 -15.08 1.49
N ARG A 6 -11.51 -15.37 2.39
CA ARG A 6 -11.02 -14.39 3.38
C ARG A 6 -10.17 -13.34 2.71
N LEU A 7 -9.34 -13.75 1.74
CA LEU A 7 -8.55 -12.80 0.96
C LEU A 7 -9.45 -11.86 0.15
N GLN A 8 -10.49 -12.40 -0.49
CA GLN A 8 -11.44 -11.60 -1.26
C GLN A 8 -12.19 -10.58 -0.39
N SER A 9 -12.62 -10.97 0.81
CA SER A 9 -13.29 -10.03 1.73
C SER A 9 -12.33 -8.94 2.20
N MET A 10 -11.08 -9.27 2.54
CA MET A 10 -10.07 -8.28 2.90
C MET A 10 -9.78 -7.28 1.77
N VAL A 11 -9.64 -7.76 0.53
CA VAL A 11 -9.43 -6.89 -0.64
C VAL A 11 -10.63 -5.95 -0.84
N THR A 12 -11.85 -6.46 -0.67
CA THR A 12 -13.08 -5.67 -0.79
C THR A 12 -13.20 -4.61 0.30
N GLU A 13 -12.77 -4.88 1.53
CA GLU A 13 -12.75 -3.84 2.58
C GLU A 13 -11.66 -2.80 2.33
N ARG A 14 -10.48 -3.22 1.87
CA ARG A 14 -9.37 -2.31 1.54
C ARG A 14 -9.72 -1.35 0.40
N SER A 15 -10.53 -1.78 -0.57
CA SER A 15 -10.95 -0.92 -1.69
C SER A 15 -11.89 0.22 -1.27
N LYS A 16 -12.51 0.14 -0.09
CA LYS A 16 -13.35 1.20 0.48
C LYS A 16 -12.54 2.31 1.15
N LEU A 17 -11.25 2.10 1.44
CA LEU A 17 -10.42 3.09 2.11
C LEU A 17 -10.18 4.30 1.20
N PRO A 18 -10.19 5.55 1.73
CA PRO A 18 -10.05 6.75 0.91
C PRO A 18 -8.79 6.75 0.03
N VAL A 19 -7.66 6.24 0.53
CA VAL A 19 -6.39 6.16 -0.21
C VAL A 19 -6.48 5.28 -1.46
N PHE A 20 -7.40 4.31 -1.52
CA PHE A 20 -7.54 3.40 -2.66
C PHE A 20 -7.96 4.15 -3.93
N SER A 21 -8.85 5.14 -3.80
CA SER A 21 -9.27 6.01 -4.92
C SER A 21 -8.12 6.81 -5.53
N LYS A 22 -7.02 6.98 -4.77
CA LYS A 22 -5.82 7.73 -5.18
C LYS A 22 -4.64 6.82 -5.55
N ARG A 23 -4.85 5.49 -5.64
CA ARG A 23 -3.78 4.52 -5.88
C ARG A 23 -2.93 4.86 -7.11
N ASN A 24 -3.54 5.07 -8.27
CA ASN A 24 -2.78 5.32 -9.51
C ASN A 24 -1.98 6.64 -9.44
N GLU A 25 -2.55 7.69 -8.86
CA GLU A 25 -1.88 8.98 -8.66
C GLU A 25 -0.66 8.83 -7.74
N ILE A 26 -0.82 8.11 -6.63
CA ILE A 26 0.26 7.83 -5.68
C ILE A 26 1.38 7.00 -6.34
N MET A 27 1.02 5.95 -7.08
CA MET A 27 2.01 5.08 -7.74
C MET A 27 2.79 5.83 -8.82
N SER A 28 2.14 6.64 -9.65
CA SER A 28 2.84 7.50 -10.62
C SER A 28 3.82 8.44 -9.90
N MET A 29 3.36 9.13 -8.85
CA MET A 29 4.21 10.05 -8.09
C MET A 29 5.46 9.35 -7.54
N ILE A 30 5.31 8.16 -6.96
CA ILE A 30 6.42 7.37 -6.41
C ILE A 30 7.38 6.88 -7.50
N ASN A 31 6.88 6.47 -8.66
CA ASN A 31 7.70 5.98 -9.76
C ASN A 31 8.47 7.12 -10.45
N ASP A 32 7.88 8.31 -10.51
CA ASP A 32 8.44 9.46 -11.22
C ASP A 32 9.36 10.34 -10.34
N ASN A 33 9.33 10.17 -9.01
CA ASN A 33 10.05 11.03 -8.07
C ASN A 33 10.79 10.23 -6.99
N SER A 34 12.07 10.57 -6.76
CA SER A 34 12.86 9.95 -5.69
C SER A 34 12.34 10.26 -4.28
N VAL A 35 11.60 11.37 -4.11
CA VAL A 35 11.02 11.79 -2.82
C VAL A 35 9.59 12.28 -3.04
N CYS A 36 8.66 11.76 -2.24
CA CYS A 36 7.24 12.10 -2.30
C CYS A 36 6.71 12.45 -0.91
N ILE A 37 5.80 13.44 -0.83
CA ILE A 37 5.08 13.76 0.41
C ILE A 37 3.60 13.42 0.23
N ILE A 38 3.13 12.42 0.99
CA ILE A 38 1.73 11.99 0.93
C ILE A 38 0.98 12.52 2.16
N ARG A 39 0.15 13.55 1.94
CA ARG A 39 -0.78 14.06 2.95
C ARG A 39 -2.12 13.34 2.87
N GLY A 40 -2.72 13.07 4.03
CA GLY A 40 -4.09 12.60 4.11
C GLY A 40 -4.56 12.50 5.55
N ASN A 41 -5.87 12.50 5.76
CA ASN A 41 -6.48 12.50 7.09
C ASN A 41 -6.20 11.20 7.86
N THR A 42 -6.35 11.24 9.19
CA THR A 42 -6.31 10.04 10.04
C THR A 42 -7.38 9.04 9.56
N GLY A 43 -7.05 7.74 9.58
CA GLY A 43 -7.97 6.70 9.10
C GLY A 43 -8.08 6.55 7.58
N SER A 44 -7.37 7.37 6.79
CA SER A 44 -7.44 7.27 5.32
C SER A 44 -6.81 6.01 4.72
N GLY A 45 -6.09 5.22 5.51
CA GLY A 45 -5.43 3.98 5.07
C GLY A 45 -3.96 4.12 4.62
N LYS A 46 -3.32 5.29 4.76
CA LYS A 46 -1.94 5.54 4.27
C LYS A 46 -0.94 4.47 4.73
N THR A 47 -0.81 4.30 6.04
CA THR A 47 0.19 3.41 6.66
C THR A 47 0.01 1.95 6.25
N THR A 48 -1.23 1.51 6.03
CA THR A 48 -1.53 0.09 5.75
C THR A 48 -1.58 -0.22 4.27
N GLN A 49 -1.90 0.74 3.39
CA GLN A 49 -2.17 0.47 1.97
C GLN A 49 -1.04 0.88 1.02
N ILE A 50 -0.31 1.98 1.29
CA ILE A 50 0.67 2.50 0.31
C ILE A 50 1.77 1.48 0.02
N CYS A 51 2.33 0.86 1.06
CA CYS A 51 3.39 -0.14 0.88
C CYS A 51 2.88 -1.40 0.17
N GLN A 52 1.60 -1.77 0.39
CA GLN A 52 0.98 -2.88 -0.33
C GLN A 52 0.81 -2.54 -1.81
N PHE A 53 0.43 -1.31 -2.15
CA PHE A 53 0.32 -0.90 -3.56
C PHE A 53 1.64 -1.00 -4.31
N ILE A 54 2.75 -0.58 -3.68
CA ILE A 54 4.10 -0.68 -4.25
C ILE A 54 4.46 -2.15 -4.45
N LEU A 55 4.30 -2.98 -3.41
CA LEU A 55 4.63 -4.39 -3.50
C LEU A 55 3.79 -5.12 -4.57
N ASP A 56 2.48 -4.85 -4.59
CA ASP A 56 1.56 -5.46 -5.54
C ASP A 56 1.89 -5.09 -6.99
N GLU A 57 2.33 -3.86 -7.26
CA GLU A 57 2.76 -3.44 -8.60
C GLU A 57 4.01 -4.20 -9.06
N TYR A 58 5.02 -4.33 -8.18
CA TYR A 58 6.23 -5.12 -8.48
C TYR A 58 5.94 -6.62 -8.63
N LEU A 59 5.01 -7.18 -7.84
CA LEU A 59 4.57 -8.56 -8.01
C LEU A 59 3.86 -8.75 -9.35
N GLN A 60 2.99 -7.82 -9.74
CA GLN A 60 2.24 -7.87 -11.00
C GLN A 60 3.14 -7.68 -12.23
N SER A 61 4.23 -6.91 -12.12
CA SER A 61 5.22 -6.76 -13.19
C SER A 61 6.23 -7.92 -13.27
N GLY A 62 6.14 -8.91 -12.37
CA GLY A 62 7.11 -10.02 -12.30
C GLY A 62 8.47 -9.63 -11.69
N GLN A 63 8.56 -8.46 -11.07
CA GLN A 63 9.78 -7.89 -10.48
C GLN A 63 9.77 -7.95 -8.94
N GLY A 64 8.90 -8.74 -8.33
CA GLY A 64 8.72 -8.80 -6.87
C GLY A 64 10.02 -9.01 -6.08
N ALA A 65 10.99 -9.76 -6.63
CA ALA A 65 12.29 -10.00 -6.00
C ALA A 65 13.14 -8.73 -5.83
N TYR A 66 12.87 -7.66 -6.59
CA TYR A 66 13.56 -6.38 -6.51
C TYR A 66 12.87 -5.39 -5.56
N CYS A 67 11.73 -5.75 -4.97
CA CYS A 67 10.94 -4.85 -4.13
C CYS A 67 11.29 -5.07 -2.64
N ASN A 68 12.03 -4.13 -2.05
CA ASN A 68 12.28 -4.08 -0.62
C ASN A 68 11.76 -2.77 -0.04
N ILE A 69 10.78 -2.86 0.87
CA ILE A 69 10.10 -1.70 1.47
C ILE A 69 10.37 -1.69 2.97
N VAL A 70 10.86 -0.56 3.47
CA VAL A 70 11.05 -0.33 4.91
C VAL A 70 10.07 0.75 5.36
N VAL A 71 9.29 0.44 6.41
CA VAL A 71 8.33 1.36 7.00
C VAL A 71 8.72 1.63 8.44
N THR A 72 8.99 2.89 8.77
CA THR A 72 9.26 3.30 10.14
C THR A 72 7.97 3.72 10.83
N GLN A 73 7.82 3.35 12.10
CA GLN A 73 6.73 3.81 12.96
C GLN A 73 7.29 4.50 14.20
N PRO A 74 6.68 5.60 14.69
CA PRO A 74 7.20 6.37 15.83
C PRO A 74 7.12 5.61 17.16
N ARG A 75 6.29 4.54 17.23
CA ARG A 75 6.11 3.73 18.43
C ARG A 75 6.22 2.26 18.06
N ARG A 76 6.86 1.47 18.92
CA ARG A 76 7.03 0.01 18.75
C ARG A 76 5.70 -0.70 18.52
N ILE A 77 4.67 -0.36 19.31
CA ILE A 77 3.35 -0.99 19.18
C ILE A 77 2.74 -0.81 17.79
N SER A 78 2.96 0.34 17.15
CA SER A 78 2.46 0.63 15.81
C SER A 78 3.20 -0.13 14.70
N ALA A 79 4.44 -0.58 14.96
CA ALA A 79 5.18 -1.42 14.02
C ALA A 79 4.74 -2.89 14.06
N VAL A 80 4.13 -3.33 15.16
CA VAL A 80 3.72 -4.73 15.39
C VAL A 80 2.23 -4.95 15.09
N SER A 81 1.41 -3.90 15.20
CA SER A 81 -0.06 -3.95 15.06
C SER A 81 -0.58 -3.94 13.63
#